data_AF-A0A7G8X9X1-F1
#
_entry.id   AF-A0A7G8X9X1-F1
#
_cell.length_a   1.000
_cell.length_b   1.000
_cell.length_c   1.000
_cell.angle_alpha   90.00
_cell.angle_beta   90.00
_cell.angle_gamma   90.00
#
_symmetry.space_group_name_H-M   'P 1'
#
loop_
_entity.id
_entity.type
_entity.pdbx_description
1 polymer ?
#
loop_
_entity_poly.entity_id
_entity_poly.type
_entity_poly.pdbx_seq_one_letter_code
_entity_poly.pdbx_strand_id
1 'polypeptide(L)' 'MTAYQEIIKLLPRLPFEVLKDIERRTGDWMWSGGNEDDPYIHQQLRYAKRFVGE' A
#
# COMPACT_ATOMS: atom_id res chain seq x y z
N MET A 1 5.17 13.24 -3.57
CA MET A 1 5.25 11.78 -3.40
C MET A 1 3.96 11.39 -2.70
N THR A 2 3.13 10.55 -3.33
CA THR A 2 1.86 10.09 -2.72
C THR A 2 2.13 8.91 -1.78
N ALA A 3 1.19 8.62 -0.88
CA ALA A 3 1.23 7.42 -0.05
C ALA A 3 1.35 6.13 -0.88
N TYR A 4 0.64 6.04 -2.01
CA TYR A 4 0.73 4.91 -2.93
C TYR A 4 2.14 4.74 -3.53
N GLN A 5 2.79 5.85 -3.91
CA GLN A 5 4.17 5.82 -4.42
C GLN A 5 5.17 5.34 -3.35
N GLU A 6 4.94 5.62 -2.07
CA GLU A 6 5.74 5.03 -0.98
C GLU A 6 5.47 3.53 -0.84
N ILE A 7 4.21 3.08 -0.94
CA ILE A 7 3.87 1.65 -0.92
C ILE A 7 4.63 0.88 -2.00
N ILE A 8 4.62 1.38 -3.24
CA ILE A 8 5.30 0.73 -4.39
C ILE A 8 6.78 0.48 -4.10
N LYS A 9 7.46 1.42 -3.42
CA LYS A 9 8.88 1.27 -3.05
C LYS A 9 9.11 0.17 -2.01
N LEU A 10 8.11 -0.10 -1.17
CA LEU A 10 8.18 -1.13 -0.14
C LEU A 10 7.80 -2.51 -0.65
N LEU A 11 6.95 -2.62 -1.69
CA LEU A 11 6.43 -3.91 -2.19
C LEU A 11 7.51 -5.00 -2.37
N PRO A 12 8.69 -4.74 -2.98
CA PRO A 12 9.71 -5.77 -3.17
C PRO A 12 10.32 -6.34 -1.88
N ARG A 13 10.12 -5.66 -0.75
CA ARG A 13 10.65 -6.04 0.58
C ARG A 13 9.61 -6.77 1.43
N LEU A 14 8.37 -6.88 0.96
CA LEU A 14 7.28 -7.48 1.72
C LEU A 14 7.22 -8.99 1.50
N PRO A 15 6.80 -9.78 2.51
CA PRO A 15 6.41 -11.17 2.32
C PRO A 15 5.31 -11.29 1.24
N PHE A 16 5.32 -12.36 0.46
CA PHE A 16 4.42 -12.53 -0.69
C PHE A 16 2.93 -12.33 -0.34
N GLU A 17 2.47 -12.92 0.76
CA GLU A 17 1.08 -12.77 1.21
C GLU A 17 0.70 -11.32 1.54
N VAL A 18 1.65 -10.57 2.13
CA VAL A 18 1.45 -9.16 2.51
C VAL A 18 1.44 -8.29 1.27
N LEU A 19 2.34 -8.54 0.32
CA LEU A 19 2.36 -7.87 -0.98
C LEU A 19 1.01 -8.07 -1.69
N LYS A 20 0.54 -9.31 -1.79
CA LYS A 20 -0.72 -9.63 -2.49
C LYS A 20 -1.93 -8.97 -1.87
N ASP A 21 -2.02 -8.94 -0.53
CA ASP A 21 -3.13 -8.28 0.16
C ASP A 21 -3.12 -6.76 -0.08
N ILE A 22 -1.94 -6.13 0.00
CA ILE A 22 -1.82 -4.68 -0.23
C ILE A 22 -2.15 -4.32 -1.68
N GLU A 23 -1.58 -5.02 -2.66
CA GLU A 23 -1.87 -4.78 -4.08
C GLU A 23 -3.37 -4.88 -4.37
N ARG A 24 -4.03 -5.93 -3.85
CA ARG A 24 -5.47 -6.11 -4.03
C ARG A 24 -6.26 -4.97 -3.41
N ARG A 25 -5.99 -4.62 -2.15
CA ARG A 25 -6.72 -3.54 -1.44
C ARG A 25 -6.53 -2.18 -2.09
N THR A 26 -5.30 -1.85 -2.49
CA THR A 26 -5.04 -0.59 -3.18
C THR A 26 -5.67 -0.59 -4.57
N GLY A 27 -5.63 -1.71 -5.29
CA GLY A 27 -6.28 -1.87 -6.59
C GLY A 27 -7.79 -1.71 -6.52
N ASP A 28 -8.44 -2.42 -5.59
CA ASP A 28 -9.88 -2.33 -5.32
C ASP A 28 -10.30 -0.89 -4.98
N TRP A 29 -9.49 -0.18 -4.18
CA TRP A 29 -9.72 1.23 -3.84
C TRP A 29 -9.66 2.13 -5.08
N MET A 30 -8.61 2.01 -5.89
CA MET A 30 -8.50 2.81 -7.13
C MET A 30 -9.65 2.53 -8.09
N TRP A 31 -10.07 1.27 -8.22
CA TRP A 31 -11.20 0.89 -9.07
C TRP A 31 -12.53 1.47 -8.59
N SER A 32 -12.67 1.74 -7.30
CA SER A 32 -13.84 2.42 -6.73
C SER A 32 -13.83 3.95 -6.90
N GLY A 33 -12.79 4.51 -7.52
CA GLY A 33 -12.61 5.96 -7.71
C GLY A 33 -11.81 6.65 -6.59
N GLY A 34 -11.12 5.87 -5.75
CA GLY A 34 -10.23 6.39 -4.72
C GLY A 34 -8.97 7.06 -5.27
N ASN A 35 -8.31 7.85 -4.42
CA ASN A 35 -7.08 8.59 -4.73
C ASN A 35 -5.83 7.94 -4.11
N GLU A 36 -4.69 8.13 -4.76
CA GLU A 36 -3.35 7.68 -4.32
C GLU A 36 -2.89 8.21 -2.96
N ASP A 37 -3.46 9.32 -2.49
CA ASP A 37 -3.11 9.95 -1.22
C ASP A 37 -4.27 9.96 -0.20
N ASP A 38 -5.28 9.13 -0.44
CA ASP A 38 -6.40 9.03 0.49
C ASP A 38 -5.97 8.50 1.87
N PRO A 39 -6.69 8.86 2.95
CA PRO A 39 -6.46 8.31 4.28
C PRO A 39 -6.42 6.78 4.32
N TYR A 40 -7.16 6.12 3.43
CA TYR A 40 -7.13 4.66 3.27
C TYR A 40 -5.78 4.14 2.75
N ILE A 41 -5.17 4.82 1.77
CA ILE A 41 -3.85 4.44 1.26
C ILE A 41 -2.77 4.67 2.31
N HIS A 42 -2.86 5.75 3.09
CA HIS A 42 -1.98 5.94 4.25
C HIS A 42 -2.10 4.81 5.29
N GLN A 43 -3.26 4.18 5.44
CA GLN A 43 -3.41 2.99 6.29
C GLN A 43 -2.63 1.81 5.72
N GLN A 44 -2.72 1.56 4.40
CA GLN A 44 -1.95 0.49 3.75
C GLN A 44 -0.45 0.73 3.84
N LEU A 45 0.00 2.00 3.72
CA LEU A 45 1.39 2.38 3.88
C LEU A 45 1.91 2.10 5.29
N ARG A 46 1.17 2.49 6.34
CA ARG A 46 1.55 2.17 7.74
C ARG A 46 1.62 0.67 7.99
N TYR A 47 0.72 -0.09 7.37
CA TYR A 47 0.76 -1.55 7.44
C TYR A 47 2.02 -2.10 6.76
N ALA A 48 2.36 -1.66 5.55
CA ALA A 48 3.60 -2.05 4.86
C ALA A 48 4.86 -1.73 5.67
N LYS A 49 4.96 -0.52 6.22
CA LYS A 49 6.12 -0.05 7.01
C LYS A 49 6.43 -0.95 8.21
N ARG A 50 5.40 -1.49 8.88
CA ARG A 50 5.55 -2.42 9.99
C ARG A 50 6.26 -3.73 9.62
N PHE A 51 6.16 -4.19 8.37
CA PHE A 51 6.85 -5.41 7.92
C PHE A 51 8.31 -5.18 7.54
N VAL A 52 8.66 -3.95 7.16
CA VAL A 52 10.03 -3.59 6.74
C VAL A 52 10.83 -2.91 7.85
N GLY A 53 10.21 -2.61 9.00
CA GLY A 53 10.84 -1.96 10.15
C GLY A 53 11.03 -0.45 9.99
N GLU A 54 10.11 0.22 9.26
CA GLU A 54 10.08 1.68 9.04
C GLU A 54 8.98 2.39 9.84
#